data_AF-A0A0F9MAE7-F1
#
_entry.id   AF-A0A0F9MAE7-F1
#
_cell.length_a   1.000
_cell.length_b   1.000
_cell.length_c   1.000
_cell.angle_alpha   90.00
_cell.angle_beta   90.00
_cell.angle_gamma   90.00
#
_symmetry.space_group_name_H-M   'P 1'
#
loop_
_entity.id
_entity.type
_entity.pdbx_description
1 polymer ?
#
loop_
_entity_poly.entity_id
_entity_poly.type
_entity_poly.pdbx_seq_one_letter_code
_entity_poly.pdbx_strand_id
1 'polypeptide(L)'
;MKISQKVRDNFAFYERVYQRLDVRVFPTTIIAGADGCSALEAFATKEATGRHCRTREPGLLRQVLRAKAGINLRIKIWAEGIAVWTLFMWELREDKKFEWFPEWVWVAVQRQAEKIRYGS
;
A
#
# COMPACT_ATOMS: atom_id res chain seq x y z
N MET A 1 7.55 -21.29 -1.00
CA MET A 1 6.34 -20.58 -0.48
C MET A 1 5.36 -20.38 -1.62
N LYS A 2 4.08 -20.75 -1.48
CA LYS A 2 3.07 -20.52 -2.53
C LYS A 2 2.55 -19.08 -2.41
N ILE A 3 2.87 -18.23 -3.39
CA ILE A 3 2.41 -16.83 -3.43
C ILE A 3 0.98 -16.80 -3.99
N SER A 4 0.04 -16.25 -3.21
CA SER A 4 -1.37 -16.14 -3.61
C SER A 4 -1.57 -15.10 -4.71
N GLN A 5 -2.67 -15.23 -5.47
CA GLN A 5 -3.01 -14.27 -6.53
C GLN A 5 -3.18 -12.86 -5.97
N LYS A 6 -3.87 -12.71 -4.82
CA LYS A 6 -4.03 -11.44 -4.12
C LYS A 6 -2.70 -10.71 -3.85
N VAL A 7 -1.65 -11.45 -3.45
CA VAL A 7 -0.33 -10.85 -3.20
C VAL A 7 0.30 -10.37 -4.50
N ARG A 8 0.14 -11.13 -5.60
CA ARG A 8 0.62 -10.73 -6.93
C ARG A 8 -0.10 -9.47 -7.43
N ASP A 9 -1.41 -9.42 -7.29
CA ASP A 9 -2.23 -8.28 -7.71
C ASP A 9 -1.87 -7.02 -6.92
N ASN A 10 -1.69 -7.16 -5.60
CA ASN A 10 -1.23 -6.07 -4.74
C ASN A 10 0.17 -5.58 -5.14
N PHE A 11 1.11 -6.50 -5.39
CA PHE A 11 2.46 -6.15 -5.82
C PHE A 11 2.43 -5.35 -7.13
N ALA A 12 1.73 -5.87 -8.15
CA ALA A 12 1.59 -5.22 -9.45
C ALA A 12 0.88 -3.86 -9.35
N PHE A 13 -0.11 -3.74 -8.45
CA PHE A 13 -0.73 -2.45 -8.15
C PHE A 13 0.29 -1.44 -7.60
N TYR A 14 1.02 -1.79 -6.55
CA TYR A 14 1.98 -0.87 -5.93
C TYR A 14 3.13 -0.50 -6.86
N GLU A 15 3.60 -1.45 -7.68
CA GLU A 15 4.61 -1.21 -8.71
C GLU A 15 4.14 -0.15 -9.73
N ARG A 16 2.95 -0.32 -10.30
CA ARG A 16 2.38 0.65 -11.27
C ARG A 16 2.15 2.02 -10.66
N VAL A 17 1.78 2.06 -9.39
CA VAL A 17 1.31 3.27 -8.72
C VAL A 17 2.45 4.08 -8.12
N TYR A 18 3.61 3.47 -7.87
CA TYR A 18 4.77 4.16 -7.32
C TYR A 18 5.13 5.45 -8.09
N GLN A 19 5.04 5.45 -9.42
CA GLN A 19 5.35 6.62 -10.25
C GLN A 19 4.26 7.71 -10.18
N ARG A 20 3.03 7.36 -9.82
CA ARG A 20 1.88 8.28 -9.77
C ARG A 20 1.70 8.92 -8.40
N LEU A 21 2.21 8.26 -7.37
CA LEU A 21 2.21 8.80 -6.04
C LEU A 21 3.46 9.67 -5.86
N ASP A 22 3.26 10.92 -5.45
CA ASP A 22 4.33 11.73 -4.87
C ASP A 22 4.69 11.18 -3.47
N VAL A 23 5.28 9.97 -3.44
CA VAL A 23 5.64 9.29 -2.20
C VAL A 23 6.95 9.89 -1.71
N ARG A 24 6.86 10.68 -0.63
CA ARG A 24 8.04 11.10 0.11
C ARG A 24 8.85 9.89 0.60
N VAL A 25 10.15 10.10 0.81
CA VAL A 25 11.07 9.04 1.22
C VAL A 25 10.66 8.48 2.58
N PHE A 26 10.04 7.30 2.59
CA PHE A 26 9.85 6.52 3.80
C PHE A 26 11.10 5.67 4.07
N PRO A 27 11.65 5.70 5.30
CA PRO A 27 12.68 4.76 5.72
C PRO A 27 12.16 3.34 5.52
N THR A 28 12.86 2.57 4.69
CA THR A 28 12.48 1.18 4.39
C THR A 28 13.73 0.32 4.49
N THR A 29 13.80 -0.51 5.53
CA THR A 29 14.89 -1.48 5.68
C THR A 29 14.78 -2.53 4.57
N ILE A 30 15.85 -2.70 3.80
CA ILE A 30 15.95 -3.68 2.72
C ILE A 30 17.29 -4.37 2.84
N ILE A 31 17.27 -5.69 2.77
CA ILE A 31 18.48 -6.50 2.80
C ILE A 31 18.77 -6.90 1.35
N ALA A 32 19.82 -6.34 0.76
CA ALA A 32 20.25 -6.72 -0.59
C ALA A 32 21.12 -7.98 -0.53
N GLY A 33 21.01 -8.85 -1.53
CA GLY A 33 21.87 -10.03 -1.66
C GLY A 33 21.73 -10.65 -3.05
N ALA A 34 22.85 -11.01 -3.68
CA ALA A 34 22.85 -11.67 -4.99
C ALA A 34 22.22 -13.09 -4.92
N ASP A 35 22.32 -13.72 -3.75
CA ASP A 35 21.67 -14.97 -3.34
C ASP A 35 20.21 -14.76 -2.87
N GLY A 36 19.70 -13.54 -2.94
CA GLY A 36 18.38 -13.17 -2.46
C GLY A 36 17.25 -13.61 -3.39
N CYS A 37 16.04 -13.62 -2.84
CA CYS A 37 14.82 -13.90 -3.59
C CYS A 37 14.39 -12.69 -4.46
N SER A 38 13.40 -12.90 -5.34
CA SER A 38 12.80 -11.80 -6.11
C SER A 38 12.13 -10.76 -5.19
N ALA A 39 11.88 -9.56 -5.70
CA ALA A 39 11.15 -8.52 -4.96
C ALA A 39 9.73 -8.98 -4.59
N LEU A 40 9.07 -9.75 -5.47
CA LEU A 40 7.74 -10.30 -5.19
C LEU A 40 7.76 -11.31 -4.04
N GLU A 41 8.74 -12.22 -4.03
CA GLU A 41 8.92 -13.18 -2.93
C GLU A 41 9.23 -12.44 -1.62
N ALA A 42 10.11 -11.44 -1.66
CA ALA A 42 10.45 -10.66 -0.49
C ALA A 42 9.26 -9.86 0.06
N PHE A 43 8.48 -9.27 -0.84
CA PHE A 43 7.22 -8.61 -0.49
C PHE A 43 6.25 -9.62 0.14
N ALA A 44 6.05 -10.77 -0.47
CA ALA A 44 5.15 -11.82 0.04
C ALA A 44 5.58 -12.34 1.42
N THR A 45 6.89 -12.56 1.64
CA THR A 45 7.44 -12.94 2.95
C THR A 45 7.16 -11.87 3.99
N LYS A 46 7.36 -10.60 3.64
CA LYS A 46 7.10 -9.48 4.55
C LYS A 46 5.62 -9.35 4.90
N GLU A 47 4.72 -9.49 3.93
CA GLU A 47 3.27 -9.47 4.17
C GLU A 47 2.80 -10.61 5.07
N ALA A 48 3.38 -11.80 4.91
CA ALA A 48 2.96 -12.99 5.65
C ALA A 48 3.56 -13.06 7.07
N THR A 49 4.79 -12.58 7.25
CA THR A 49 5.55 -12.84 8.50
C THR A 49 6.02 -11.57 9.21
N GLY A 50 5.92 -10.40 8.57
CA GLY A 50 6.53 -9.16 9.04
C GLY A 50 8.07 -9.10 8.94
N ARG A 51 8.72 -10.21 8.57
CA ARG A 51 10.19 -10.30 8.51
C ARG A 51 10.74 -9.82 7.16
N HIS A 52 11.98 -9.32 7.21
CA HIS A 52 12.76 -8.99 6.02
C HIS A 52 13.53 -10.22 5.55
N CYS A 53 13.63 -10.41 4.24
CA CYS A 53 14.54 -11.37 3.62
C CYS A 53 15.44 -10.67 2.60
N ARG A 54 16.53 -11.34 2.23
CA ARG A 54 17.44 -10.85 1.18
C ARG A 54 16.71 -10.84 -0.15
N THR A 55 16.89 -9.78 -0.93
CA THR A 55 16.40 -9.70 -2.31
C THR A 55 17.50 -9.32 -3.28
N ARG A 56 17.43 -9.91 -4.48
CA ARG A 56 18.24 -9.53 -5.65
C ARG A 56 17.72 -8.28 -6.36
N GLU A 57 16.49 -7.85 -6.04
CA GLU A 57 15.81 -6.70 -6.66
C GLU A 57 15.51 -5.60 -5.62
N PRO A 58 16.51 -5.07 -4.89
CA PRO A 58 16.28 -4.15 -3.78
C PRO A 58 15.65 -2.81 -4.22
N GLY A 59 15.93 -2.37 -5.45
CA GLY A 59 15.32 -1.17 -6.03
C GLY A 59 13.81 -1.32 -6.20
N LEU A 60 13.38 -2.39 -6.85
CA LEU A 60 11.95 -2.68 -7.08
C LEU A 60 11.21 -2.91 -5.76
N LEU A 61 11.78 -3.71 -4.84
CA LEU A 61 11.18 -3.91 -3.51
C LEU A 61 11.00 -2.58 -2.77
N ARG A 62 11.97 -1.66 -2.87
CA ARG A 62 11.88 -0.32 -2.27
C ARG A 62 10.71 0.48 -2.83
N GLN A 63 10.53 0.47 -4.15
CA GLN A 63 9.45 1.18 -4.81
C GLN A 63 8.09 0.66 -4.35
N VAL A 64 7.90 -0.66 -4.38
CA VAL A 64 6.66 -1.32 -3.96
C VAL A 64 6.34 -1.02 -2.49
N LEU A 65 7.32 -1.14 -1.59
CA LEU A 65 7.10 -0.88 -0.16
C LEU A 65 6.79 0.59 0.13
N ARG A 66 7.42 1.53 -0.59
CA ARG A 66 7.10 2.96 -0.50
C ARG A 66 5.70 3.26 -1.01
N ALA A 67 5.33 2.73 -2.18
CA ALA A 67 3.98 2.90 -2.72
C ALA A 67 2.92 2.37 -1.74
N LYS A 68 3.13 1.18 -1.16
CA LYS A 68 2.26 0.63 -0.11
C LYS A 68 2.14 1.56 1.09
N ALA A 69 3.27 2.08 1.60
CA ALA A 69 3.27 3.03 2.72
C ALA A 69 2.50 4.32 2.38
N GLY A 70 2.70 4.86 1.18
CA GLY A 70 1.99 6.05 0.69
C GLY A 70 0.47 5.84 0.58
N ILE A 71 0.04 4.69 0.05
CA ILE A 71 -1.39 4.33 0.00
C ILE A 71 -1.97 4.19 1.40
N ASN A 72 -1.28 3.48 2.31
CA ASN A 72 -1.73 3.33 3.69
C ASN A 72 -1.86 4.69 4.41
N LEU A 73 -0.93 5.61 4.18
CA LEU A 73 -1.01 6.97 4.73
C LEU A 73 -2.21 7.74 4.17
N ARG A 74 -2.44 7.69 2.85
CA ARG A 74 -3.61 8.34 2.23
C ARG A 74 -4.92 7.79 2.76
N ILE A 75 -5.02 6.45 2.90
CA ILE A 75 -6.18 5.80 3.50
C ILE A 75 -6.45 6.38 4.89
N LYS A 76 -5.41 6.51 5.71
CA LYS A 76 -5.53 7.08 7.07
C LYS A 76 -6.01 8.53 7.04
N ILE A 77 -5.39 9.39 6.22
CA ILE A 77 -5.75 10.81 6.10
C ILE A 77 -7.20 10.96 5.64
N TRP A 78 -7.61 10.23 4.61
CA TRP A 78 -8.98 10.26 4.10
C TRP A 78 -9.99 9.74 5.11
N ALA A 79 -9.66 8.64 5.80
CA ALA A 79 -10.51 8.09 6.84
C ALA A 79 -10.70 9.05 8.01
N GLU A 80 -9.65 9.74 8.46
CA GLU A 80 -9.73 10.79 9.47
C GLU A 80 -10.64 11.93 9.01
N GLY A 81 -10.45 12.43 7.78
CA GLY A 81 -11.26 13.50 7.21
C GLY A 81 -12.76 13.14 7.15
N ILE A 82 -13.07 11.92 6.72
CA ILE A 82 -14.45 11.40 6.67
C ILE A 82 -15.03 11.21 8.07
N ALA A 83 -14.24 10.69 9.02
CA ALA A 83 -14.71 10.47 10.38
C ALA A 83 -15.16 11.76 11.05
N VAL A 84 -14.47 12.88 10.79
CA VAL A 84 -14.78 14.22 11.33
C VAL A 84 -15.60 15.11 10.38
N TRP A 85 -16.15 14.54 9.30
CA TRP A 85 -17.01 15.24 8.33
C TRP A 85 -16.35 16.44 7.62
N THR A 86 -15.03 16.43 7.47
CA THR A 86 -14.27 17.43 6.69
C THR A 86 -14.02 16.98 5.25
N LEU A 87 -14.41 15.76 4.91
CA LEU A 87 -14.29 15.16 3.59
C LEU A 87 -15.45 14.19 3.38
N PHE A 88 -16.08 14.21 2.21
CA PHE A 88 -17.10 13.22 1.87
C PHE A 88 -16.55 12.13 0.94
N MET A 89 -17.03 10.90 1.13
CA MET A 89 -16.56 9.74 0.35
C MET A 89 -16.83 9.89 -1.15
N TRP A 90 -17.98 10.47 -1.52
CA TRP A 90 -18.35 10.66 -2.92
C TRP A 90 -17.42 11.67 -3.62
N GLU A 91 -17.03 12.75 -2.93
CA GLU A 91 -16.05 13.73 -3.46
C GLU A 91 -14.71 13.07 -3.81
N LEU A 92 -14.23 12.17 -2.94
CA LEU A 92 -13.01 11.42 -3.19
C LEU A 92 -13.12 10.45 -4.36
N ARG A 93 -14.26 9.76 -4.50
CA ARG A 93 -14.45 8.72 -5.52
C ARG A 93 -14.68 9.31 -6.90
N GLU A 94 -15.28 10.50 -6.98
CA GLU A 94 -15.55 11.21 -8.24
C GLU A 94 -14.35 12.00 -8.76
N ASP A 95 -13.31 12.23 -7.94
CA ASP A 95 -12.09 12.87 -8.40
C ASP A 95 -11.34 11.95 -9.39
N LYS A 96 -11.25 12.40 -10.65
CA LYS A 96 -10.54 11.72 -11.75
C LYS A 96 -9.08 11.37 -11.42
N LYS A 97 -8.46 12.07 -10.46
CA LYS A 97 -7.10 11.75 -9.97
C LYS A 97 -7.03 10.38 -9.30
N PHE A 98 -8.14 9.83 -8.84
CA PHE A 98 -8.20 8.56 -8.09
C PHE A 98 -9.02 7.46 -8.77
N GLU A 99 -9.51 7.66 -9.99
CA GLU A 99 -10.30 6.67 -10.74
C GLU A 99 -9.59 5.30 -10.88
N TRP A 100 -8.25 5.30 -10.90
CA TRP A 100 -7.43 4.09 -11.01
C TRP A 100 -7.24 3.33 -9.69
N PHE A 101 -7.78 3.82 -8.57
CA PHE A 101 -7.69 3.13 -7.29
C PHE A 101 -8.62 1.90 -7.27
N PRO A 102 -8.11 0.72 -6.88
CA PRO A 102 -8.92 -0.48 -6.79
C PRO A 102 -9.91 -0.37 -5.62
N GLU A 103 -11.05 -1.04 -5.75
CA GLU A 103 -12.17 -0.97 -4.80
C GLU A 103 -11.76 -1.27 -3.35
N TRP A 104 -10.76 -2.13 -3.15
CA TRP A 104 -10.29 -2.45 -1.80
C TRP A 104 -9.75 -1.22 -1.05
N VAL A 105 -9.24 -0.20 -1.75
CA VAL A 105 -8.77 1.04 -1.11
C VAL A 105 -9.96 1.80 -0.53
N TRP A 106 -11.05 1.95 -1.28
CA TRP A 106 -12.26 2.64 -0.82
C TRP A 106 -12.91 1.91 0.36
N VAL A 107 -12.99 0.59 0.29
CA VAL A 107 -13.43 -0.25 1.42
C VAL A 107 -12.54 -0.05 2.64
N ALA A 108 -11.22 0.06 2.46
CA ALA A 108 -10.28 0.31 3.55
C ALA A 108 -10.48 1.69 4.18
N VAL A 109 -10.69 2.74 3.37
CA VAL A 109 -11.03 4.10 3.86
C VAL A 109 -12.29 4.08 4.69
N GLN A 110 -13.36 3.48 4.18
CA GLN A 110 -14.66 3.42 4.87
C GLN A 110 -14.54 2.72 6.23
N ARG A 111 -13.96 1.51 6.25
CA ARG A 111 -13.77 0.74 7.49
C ARG A 111 -12.91 1.47 8.50
N GLN A 112 -11.87 2.15 8.04
CA GLN A 112 -11.00 2.92 8.93
C GLN A 112 -11.73 4.16 9.49
N ALA A 113 -12.57 4.82 8.69
CA ALA A 113 -13.38 5.96 9.13
C ALA A 113 -14.43 5.53 10.18
N GLU A 114 -15.10 4.40 9.94
CA GLU A 114 -16.04 3.78 10.89
C GLU A 114 -15.34 3.44 12.20
N LYS A 115 -14.15 2.80 12.13
CA LYS A 115 -13.33 2.51 13.32
C LYS A 115 -12.99 3.77 14.13
N ILE A 116 -12.58 4.85 13.46
CA ILE A 116 -12.24 6.12 14.12
C ILE A 116 -13.48 6.73 14.78
N ARG A 117 -14.63 6.70 14.11
CA ARG A 117 -15.87 7.33 14.59
C ARG A 117 -16.48 6.62 15.80
N TYR A 118 -16.44 5.29 15.80
CA TYR A 118 -17.17 4.48 16.79
C TYR A 118 -16.27 3.86 17.86
N GLY A 119 -14.94 4.01 17.75
CA GLY A 119 -13.98 3.51 18.74
C GLY A 119 -14.05 1.98 18.89
N SER A 120 -13.40 1.26 17.98
CA SER A 120 -13.18 -0.21 18.14
C SER A 120 -12.11 -0.52 19.16
#